data_AF-A0A959Y4A4-F1
#
_entry.id   AF-A0A959Y4A4-F1
#
_cell.length_a   1.000
_cell.length_b   1.000
_cell.length_c   1.000
_cell.angle_alpha   90.00
_cell.angle_beta   90.00
_cell.angle_gamma   90.00
#
_symmetry.space_group_name_H-M   'P 1'
#
loop_
_entity.id
_entity.type
_entity.pdbx_description
1 polymer ?
#
loop_
_entity_poly.entity_id
_entity_poly.type
_entity_poly.pdbx_seq_one_letter_code
_entity_poly.pdbx_strand_id
1 'polypeptide(L)'
;MQRRFLTNLALVLVLNLLVKPFYILGIDAGVQDAVGTATYGGYAALLSLSFLLNILLDAGITNFSARHIAQHTQLMRKHLSGVLAARGLLVVLYGAVTFSAAWVLGYRGGELTLLAWLVLNQALVATILYL
;
A
#
# COMPACT_ATOMS: atom_id res chain seq x y z
N MET A 1 5.60 24.11 21.92
CA MET A 1 5.74 23.48 20.59
C MET A 1 6.76 22.33 20.57
N GLN A 2 8.01 22.54 21.02
CA GLN A 2 9.08 21.52 20.95
C GLN A 2 8.82 20.24 21.78
N ARG A 3 8.33 20.34 23.02
CA ARG A 3 8.04 19.14 23.85
C ARG A 3 6.98 18.22 23.24
N ARG A 4 5.85 18.76 22.75
CA ARG A 4 4.80 17.97 22.08
C ARG A 4 5.30 17.35 20.77
N PHE A 5 6.12 18.07 20.01
CA PHE A 5 6.75 17.53 18.80
C PHE A 5 7.68 16.36 19.12
N LEU A 6 8.57 16.50 20.11
CA LEU A 6 9.49 15.43 20.53
C LEU A 6 8.75 14.21 21.06
N THR A 7 7.70 14.39 21.86
CA THR A 7 6.88 13.26 22.37
C THR A 7 6.16 12.54 21.24
N ASN A 8 5.58 13.27 20.27
CA ASN A 8 4.93 12.66 19.12
C ASN A 8 5.93 11.92 18.21
N LEU A 9 7.10 12.53 17.96
CA LEU A 9 8.16 11.90 17.19
C LEU A 9 8.65 10.62 17.86
N ALA A 10 8.91 10.67 19.17
CA ALA A 10 9.33 9.50 19.93
C ALA A 10 8.26 8.39 19.90
N LEU A 11 6.98 8.74 20.04
CA LEU A 11 5.88 7.79 19.96
C LEU A 11 5.80 7.13 18.58
N VAL A 12 5.86 7.90 17.50
CA VAL A 12 5.85 7.36 16.12
C VAL A 12 7.07 6.45 15.87
N LEU A 13 8.24 6.82 16.40
CA LEU A 13 9.48 6.07 16.23
C LEU A 13 9.41 4.73 16.98
N VAL A 14 8.96 4.73 18.23
CA VAL A 14 8.77 3.52 19.04
C VAL A 14 7.74 2.60 18.39
N LEU A 15 6.60 3.12 17.94
CA LEU A 15 5.59 2.33 17.24
C LEU A 15 6.15 1.69 15.97
N ASN A 16 6.92 2.43 15.16
CA ASN A 16 7.56 1.88 13.97
C ASN A 16 8.60 0.80 14.31
N LEU A 17 9.39 1.03 15.37
CA LEU A 17 10.44 0.11 15.81
C LEU A 17 9.88 -1.15 16.48
N LEU A 18 8.65 -1.12 16.99
CA LEU A 18 8.00 -2.32 17.51
C LEU A 18 7.33 -3.12 16.38
N VAL A 19 6.56 -2.44 15.52
CA VAL A 19 5.74 -3.11 14.51
C VAL A 19 6.58 -3.76 13.41
N LYS A 20 7.56 -3.03 12.85
CA LYS A 20 8.33 -3.53 11.70
C LYS A 20 9.20 -4.76 12.02
N PRO A 21 10.00 -4.77 13.10
CA PRO A 21 10.80 -5.94 13.46
C PRO A 21 9.93 -7.13 13.89
N PHE A 22 8.82 -6.89 14.59
CA PHE A 22 7.90 -7.96 14.96
C PHE A 22 7.29 -8.64 13.74
N TYR A 23 6.90 -7.86 12.72
CA TYR A 23 6.42 -8.41 11.46
C TYR A 23 7.48 -9.28 10.76
N ILE A 24 8.69 -8.75 10.59
CA ILE A 24 9.76 -9.45 9.85
C ILE A 24 10.24 -10.70 10.61
N LEU A 25 10.56 -10.55 11.89
CA LEU A 25 11.18 -11.61 12.69
C LEU A 25 10.16 -12.63 13.22
N GLY A 26 8.95 -12.19 13.52
CA GLY A 26 7.93 -13.03 14.15
C GLY A 26 7.00 -13.70 13.15
N ILE A 27 6.54 -12.95 12.14
CA ILE A 27 5.56 -13.43 11.17
C ILE A 27 6.25 -13.93 9.91
N ASP A 28 7.07 -13.08 9.28
CA ASP A 28 7.66 -13.37 7.97
C ASP A 28 8.60 -14.58 8.02
N ALA A 29 9.52 -14.61 9.00
CA ALA A 29 10.41 -15.75 9.22
C ALA A 29 9.64 -17.04 9.55
N GLY A 30 8.61 -16.96 10.41
CA GLY A 30 7.80 -18.12 10.77
C GLY A 30 6.97 -18.68 9.60
N VAL A 31 6.44 -17.80 8.75
CA VAL A 31 5.74 -18.20 7.53
C VAL A 31 6.72 -18.83 6.54
N GLN A 32 7.91 -18.23 6.36
CA GLN A 32 8.94 -18.77 5.47
C GLN A 32 9.40 -20.17 5.89
N ASP A 33 9.58 -20.41 7.19
CA ASP A 33 9.93 -21.72 7.74
C ASP A 33 8.79 -22.75 7.54
N ALA A 34 7.53 -22.30 7.60
CA ALA A 34 6.37 -23.18 7.44
C ALA A 34 6.05 -23.56 5.99
N VAL A 35 6.15 -22.62 5.03
CA VAL A 35 5.78 -22.87 3.62
C VAL A 35 6.97 -23.24 2.72
N GLY A 36 8.19 -23.10 3.24
CA GLY A 36 9.43 -23.33 2.51
C GLY A 36 9.83 -22.15 1.62
N THR A 37 11.13 -22.06 1.35
CA THR A 37 11.76 -20.92 0.65
C THR A 37 11.28 -20.74 -0.78
N ALA A 38 10.97 -21.82 -1.49
CA ALA A 38 10.49 -21.76 -2.87
C ALA A 38 9.10 -21.11 -2.97
N THR A 39 8.15 -21.56 -2.13
CA THR A 39 6.78 -21.04 -2.10
C THR A 39 6.76 -19.59 -1.61
N TYR A 40 7.53 -19.28 -0.57
CA TYR A 40 7.68 -17.92 -0.06
C TYR A 40 8.34 -16.99 -1.09
N GLY A 41 9.30 -17.48 -1.88
CA GLY A 41 9.91 -16.72 -2.97
C GLY A 41 8.90 -16.29 -4.04
N GLY A 42 7.96 -17.16 -4.41
CA GLY A 42 6.85 -16.82 -5.31
C GLY A 42 5.95 -15.72 -4.73
N TYR A 43 5.57 -15.84 -3.45
CA TYR A 43 4.84 -14.79 -2.73
C TYR A 43 5.60 -13.46 -2.71
N ALA A 44 6.89 -13.47 -2.36
CA ALA A 44 7.72 -12.28 -2.26
C ALA A 44 7.88 -11.58 -3.63
N ALA A 45 7.96 -12.35 -4.73
CA ALA A 45 8.00 -11.80 -6.08
C ALA A 45 6.68 -11.11 -6.46
N LEU A 46 5.53 -11.74 -6.16
CA LEU A 46 4.20 -11.14 -6.39
C LEU A 46 3.99 -9.88 -5.53
N LEU A 47 4.40 -9.93 -4.26
CA LEU A 47 4.37 -8.79 -3.34
C LEU A 47 5.21 -7.63 -3.88
N SER A 48 6.42 -7.92 -4.34
CA SER A 48 7.33 -6.93 -4.93
C SER A 48 6.76 -6.33 -6.21
N LEU A 49 6.17 -7.14 -7.09
CA LEU A 49 5.48 -6.67 -8.29
C LEU A 49 4.31 -5.72 -7.93
N SER A 50 3.49 -6.13 -6.95
CA SER A 50 2.37 -5.35 -6.46
C SER A 50 2.81 -4.00 -5.87
N PHE A 51 3.92 -3.99 -5.11
CA PHE A 51 4.52 -2.77 -4.57
C PHE A 51 5.13 -1.87 -5.65
N LEU A 52 5.83 -2.45 -6.63
CA LEU A 52 6.46 -1.69 -7.71
C LEU A 52 5.43 -0.91 -8.52
N LEU A 53 4.29 -1.53 -8.83
CA LEU A 53 3.20 -0.89 -9.56
C LEU A 53 2.34 0.04 -8.70
N ASN A 54 2.55 0.10 -7.39
CA ASN A 54 1.83 0.99 -6.48
C ASN A 54 1.98 2.48 -6.85
N ILE A 55 3.06 2.84 -7.56
CA ILE A 55 3.24 4.19 -8.12
C ILE A 55 2.07 4.64 -9.01
N LEU A 56 1.36 3.70 -9.67
CA LEU A 56 0.16 3.99 -10.45
C LEU A 56 -1.02 4.42 -9.57
N LEU A 57 -1.11 3.89 -8.34
CA LEU A 57 -2.12 4.29 -7.35
C LEU A 57 -1.83 5.69 -6.80
N ASP A 58 -0.56 6.12 -6.83
CA ASP A 58 -0.11 7.37 -6.24
C ASP A 58 0.38 8.37 -7.30
N ALA A 59 -0.50 8.70 -8.25
CA ALA A 59 -0.28 9.67 -9.34
C ALA A 59 -0.14 11.14 -8.85
N GLY A 60 0.49 11.38 -7.70
CA GLY A 60 0.66 12.70 -7.10
C GLY A 60 -0.60 13.27 -6.44
N ILE A 61 -1.72 12.54 -6.43
CA ILE A 61 -2.99 12.96 -5.81
C ILE A 61 -2.82 13.19 -4.31
N THR A 62 -2.00 12.37 -3.64
CA THR A 62 -1.74 12.48 -2.20
C THR A 62 -0.98 13.78 -1.89
N ASN A 63 0.04 14.12 -2.69
CA ASN A 63 0.78 15.38 -2.58
C ASN A 63 -0.05 16.61 -2.96
N PHE A 64 -0.87 16.50 -4.02
CA PHE A 64 -1.80 17.56 -4.42
C PHE A 64 -2.79 17.85 -3.29
N SER A 65 -3.38 16.80 -2.72
CA SER A 65 -4.37 16.92 -1.64
C SER A 65 -3.75 17.45 -0.36
N ALA A 66 -2.58 16.96 0.06
CA ALA A 66 -1.88 17.47 1.24
C ALA A 66 -1.58 18.98 1.13
N ARG A 67 -1.18 19.45 -0.06
CA ARG A 67 -0.87 20.87 -0.28
C ARG A 67 -2.12 21.74 -0.40
N HIS A 68 -3.15 21.26 -1.09
CA HIS A 68 -4.37 22.03 -1.34
C HIS A 68 -5.30 22.06 -0.10
N ILE A 69 -5.36 20.99 0.68
CA ILE A 69 -6.12 20.91 1.95
C ILE A 69 -5.47 21.79 3.02
N ALA A 70 -4.12 21.83 3.09
CA ALA A 70 -3.39 22.71 3.99
C ALA A 70 -3.61 24.21 3.67
N GLN A 71 -3.98 24.53 2.43
CA GLN A 71 -4.23 25.90 1.99
C GLN A 71 -5.71 26.30 2.12
N HIS A 72 -6.68 25.40 1.86
CA HIS A 72 -8.11 25.72 1.82
C HIS A 72 -8.98 24.68 2.56
N THR A 73 -8.96 24.73 3.90
CA THR A 73 -9.65 23.77 4.79
C THR A 73 -11.18 23.75 4.63
N GLN A 74 -11.78 24.83 4.13
CA GLN A 74 -13.24 25.02 4.05
C GLN A 74 -13.90 24.37 2.80
N LEU A 75 -13.11 23.98 1.79
CA LEU A 75 -13.59 23.39 0.52
C LEU A 75 -13.46 21.85 0.47
N MET A 76 -12.93 21.25 1.54
CA MET A 76 -12.58 19.83 1.64
C MET A 76 -13.77 18.91 1.33
N ARG A 77 -14.96 19.22 1.87
CA ARG A 77 -16.17 18.40 1.70
C ARG A 77 -16.69 18.32 0.25
N LYS A 78 -16.38 19.29 -0.62
CA LYS A 78 -16.83 19.31 -2.02
C LYS A 78 -15.84 18.64 -2.98
N HIS A 79 -14.55 18.58 -2.63
CA HIS A 79 -13.50 17.94 -3.43
C HIS A 79 -13.25 16.47 -3.07
N LEU A 80 -13.63 16.03 -1.87
CA LEU A 80 -13.48 14.64 -1.42
C LEU A 80 -14.13 13.64 -2.38
N SER A 81 -15.34 13.92 -2.90
CA SER A 81 -16.03 13.02 -3.84
C SER A 81 -15.32 12.89 -5.18
N GLY A 82 -14.74 13.98 -5.69
CA GLY A 82 -13.96 13.98 -6.94
C GLY A 82 -12.65 13.22 -6.81
N VAL A 83 -11.97 13.35 -5.66
CA VAL A 83 -10.71 12.62 -5.40
C VAL A 83 -10.96 11.13 -5.19
N LEU A 84 -12.04 10.77 -4.49
CA LEU A 84 -12.48 9.38 -4.34
C LEU A 84 -12.79 8.72 -5.70
N ALA A 85 -13.51 9.43 -6.59
CA ALA A 85 -13.81 8.93 -7.93
C ALA A 85 -12.54 8.77 -8.80
N ALA A 86 -11.64 9.77 -8.79
CA ALA A 86 -10.36 9.69 -9.48
C ALA A 86 -9.51 8.51 -8.99
N ARG A 87 -9.52 8.24 -7.68
CA ARG A 87 -8.83 7.08 -7.12
C ARG A 87 -9.47 5.76 -7.49
N GLY A 88 -10.80 5.67 -7.53
CA GLY A 88 -11.49 4.48 -8.01
C GLY A 88 -11.00 4.08 -9.41
N LEU A 89 -10.85 5.07 -10.30
CA LEU A 89 -10.28 4.86 -11.63
C LEU A 89 -8.83 4.36 -11.57
N LEU A 90 -7.99 4.97 -10.73
CA LEU A 90 -6.59 4.55 -10.56
C LEU A 90 -6.45 3.14 -10.00
N VAL A 91 -7.32 2.72 -9.08
CA VAL A 91 -7.35 1.35 -8.54
C VAL A 91 -7.68 0.34 -9.62
N VAL A 92 -8.66 0.63 -10.47
CA VAL A 92 -9.02 -0.24 -11.60
C VAL A 92 -7.86 -0.33 -12.60
N LEU A 93 -7.23 0.81 -12.93
CA LEU A 93 -6.07 0.85 -13.82
C LEU A 93 -4.88 0.06 -13.24
N TYR A 94 -4.56 0.27 -11.97
CA TYR A 94 -3.51 -0.44 -11.25
C TYR A 94 -3.76 -1.96 -11.26
N GLY A 95 -4.99 -2.38 -10.95
CA GLY A 95 -5.37 -3.79 -11.00
C GLY A 95 -5.15 -4.36 -12.40
N ALA A 96 -5.69 -3.71 -13.43
CA ALA A 96 -5.55 -4.15 -14.81
C ALA A 96 -4.07 -4.31 -15.23
N VAL A 97 -3.22 -3.33 -14.94
CA VAL A 97 -1.78 -3.39 -15.26
C VAL A 97 -1.08 -4.50 -14.47
N THR A 98 -1.40 -4.65 -13.18
CA THR A 98 -0.76 -5.65 -12.31
C THR A 98 -1.12 -7.08 -12.71
N PHE A 99 -2.38 -7.35 -13.01
CA PHE A 99 -2.82 -8.66 -13.52
C PHE A 99 -2.25 -8.96 -14.91
N SER A 100 -2.18 -7.95 -15.79
CA SER A 100 -1.59 -8.10 -17.13
C SER A 100 -0.09 -8.44 -17.03
N ALA A 101 0.65 -7.72 -16.19
CA ALA A 101 2.07 -7.97 -15.96
C ALA A 101 2.32 -9.36 -15.37
N ALA A 102 1.49 -9.79 -14.40
CA ALA A 102 1.61 -11.11 -13.81
C ALA A 102 1.34 -12.24 -14.82
N TRP A 103 0.37 -12.05 -15.72
CA TRP A 103 0.11 -13.01 -16.79
C TRP A 103 1.30 -13.10 -17.75
N VAL A 104 1.86 -11.96 -18.20
CA VAL A 104 3.05 -11.94 -19.08
C VAL A 104 4.25 -12.63 -18.43
N LEU A 105 4.40 -12.52 -17.11
CA LEU A 105 5.46 -13.19 -16.33
C LEU A 105 5.21 -14.69 -16.13
N GLY A 106 4.05 -15.21 -16.55
CA GLY A 106 3.74 -16.64 -16.52
C GLY A 106 3.10 -17.15 -15.24
N TYR A 107 2.70 -16.26 -14.31
CA TYR A 107 2.04 -16.66 -13.07
C TYR A 107 0.65 -17.25 -13.35
N ARG A 108 0.30 -18.35 -12.67
CA ARG A 108 -0.93 -19.13 -12.96
C ARG A 108 -1.65 -19.62 -11.71
N GLY A 109 -2.97 -19.78 -11.83
CA GLY A 109 -3.80 -20.43 -10.83
C GLY A 109 -3.76 -19.74 -9.47
N GLY A 110 -3.22 -20.43 -8.45
CA GLY A 110 -3.18 -19.96 -7.07
C GLY A 110 -2.39 -18.66 -6.86
N GLU A 111 -1.39 -18.40 -7.71
CA GLU A 111 -0.59 -17.17 -7.67
C GLU A 111 -1.41 -15.93 -8.06
N LEU A 112 -2.35 -16.07 -9.00
CA LEU A 112 -3.26 -15.00 -9.40
C LEU A 112 -4.30 -14.70 -8.31
N THR A 113 -4.76 -15.74 -7.60
CA THR A 113 -5.64 -15.56 -6.42
C THR A 113 -4.90 -14.80 -5.31
N LEU A 114 -3.64 -15.14 -5.08
CA LEU A 114 -2.81 -14.45 -4.09
C LEU A 114 -2.55 -12.99 -4.52
N LEU A 115 -2.26 -12.76 -5.80
CA LEU A 115 -2.13 -11.42 -6.37
C LEU A 115 -3.41 -10.60 -6.21
N ALA A 116 -4.59 -11.21 -6.35
CA ALA A 116 -5.86 -10.52 -6.13
C ALA A 116 -5.99 -10.00 -4.69
N TRP A 117 -5.61 -10.80 -3.70
CA TRP A 117 -5.56 -10.37 -2.31
C TRP A 117 -4.55 -9.24 -2.08
N LEU A 118 -3.39 -9.31 -2.71
CA LEU A 118 -2.37 -8.26 -2.63
C LEU A 118 -2.86 -6.95 -3.26
N VAL A 119 -3.44 -7.00 -4.45
CA VAL A 119 -4.00 -5.83 -5.16
C VAL A 119 -5.11 -5.18 -4.33
N LEU A 120 -6.01 -5.99 -3.74
CA LEU A 120 -7.05 -5.49 -2.85
C LEU A 120 -6.45 -4.82 -1.62
N ASN A 121 -5.44 -5.45 -0.99
CA ASN A 121 -4.76 -4.89 0.17
C ASN A 121 -4.13 -3.53 -0.17
N GLN A 122 -3.44 -3.42 -1.31
CA GLN A 122 -2.85 -2.15 -1.74
C GLN A 122 -3.88 -1.07 -2.04
N ALA A 123 -5.03 -1.44 -2.62
CA ALA A 123 -6.13 -0.49 -2.83
C ALA A 123 -6.69 0.05 -1.49
N LEU A 124 -6.81 -0.81 -0.47
CA LEU A 124 -7.23 -0.41 0.87
C LEU A 124 -6.20 0.48 1.57
N VAL A 125 -4.92 0.09 1.53
CA VAL A 125 -3.81 0.88 2.10
C VAL A 125 -3.74 2.26 1.47
N ALA A 126 -3.84 2.32 0.13
CA ALA A 126 -3.90 3.59 -0.58
C ALA A 126 -5.05 4.44 -0.01
N THR A 127 -6.26 3.87 0.10
CA THR A 127 -7.46 4.55 0.63
C THR A 127 -7.27 5.11 2.04
N ILE A 128 -6.70 4.33 2.97
CA ILE A 128 -6.45 4.75 4.35
C ILE A 128 -5.47 5.93 4.41
N LEU A 129 -4.41 5.93 3.60
CA LEU A 129 -3.41 7.01 3.61
C LEU A 129 -3.97 8.39 3.26
N TYR A 130 -5.15 8.45 2.63
CA TYR A 130 -5.80 9.68 2.21
C TYR A 130 -6.81 10.23 3.23
N LEU A 131 -7.34 9.38 4.10
CA LEU A 131 -8.33 9.77 5.11
C LEU A 131 -7.66 10.44 6.32
#